data_AF-A0A662CNV0-F1
#
_entry.id   AF-A0A662CNV0-F1
#
_cell.length_a   1.000
_cell.length_b   1.000
_cell.length_c   1.000
_cell.angle_alpha   90.00
_cell.angle_beta   90.00
_cell.angle_gamma   90.00
#
_symmetry.space_group_name_H-M   'P 1'
#
loop_
_entity.id
_entity.type
_entity.pdbx_description
1 polymer ?
#
loop_
_entity_poly.entity_id
_entity_poly.type
_entity_poly.pdbx_seq_one_letter_code
_entity_poly.pdbx_strand_id
1 'polypeptide(L)'
;MAAVTMAEVNKGAEKYTIDKCQKKKPVVPFNHYQHQKIQGVTCKACHHEMEEGKTPKSCFECHQCKKGEAPAKGEAPDAKIAFHKNCKGCHVKMKKEGKKTGPTSCVKCHPKK
;
A
#
# COMPACT_ATOMS: atom_id res chain seq x y z
N MET A 1 -18.79 8.46 25.76
CA MET A 1 -18.02 7.67 24.77
C MET A 1 -18.66 7.91 23.42
N ALA A 2 -17.98 8.58 22.49
CA ALA A 2 -18.56 8.88 21.18
C ALA A 2 -18.77 7.57 20.42
N ALA A 3 -20.01 7.29 20.03
CA ALA A 3 -20.35 6.14 19.20
C ALA A 3 -19.74 6.37 17.81
N VAL A 4 -18.56 5.80 17.59
CA VAL A 4 -17.93 5.74 16.28
C VAL A 4 -18.82 4.86 15.42
N THR A 5 -19.42 5.45 14.39
CA THR A 5 -20.34 4.73 13.50
C THR A 5 -19.55 3.68 12.70
N MET A 6 -20.20 2.58 12.31
CA MET A 6 -19.57 1.54 11.45
C MET A 6 -19.00 2.08 10.12
N ALA A 7 -19.46 3.27 9.70
CA ALA A 7 -18.96 4.00 8.54
C ALA A 7 -17.61 4.72 8.78
N GLU A 8 -17.26 5.00 10.03
CA GLU A 8 -15.97 5.60 10.42
C GLU A 8 -14.87 4.54 10.61
N VAL A 9 -15.23 3.31 10.98
CA VAL A 9 -14.30 2.17 11.12
C VAL A 9 -13.69 1.73 9.76
N ASN A 10 -14.34 2.09 8.64
CA ASN A 10 -13.93 1.71 7.29
C ASN A 10 -13.10 2.79 6.55
N LYS A 11 -12.52 3.76 7.24
CA LYS A 11 -11.67 4.78 6.62
C LYS A 11 -10.24 4.66 7.11
N GLY A 12 -9.38 4.08 6.27
CA GLY A 12 -7.93 4.22 6.47
C GLY A 12 -7.53 5.70 6.43
N ALA A 13 -6.37 6.05 7.00
CA ALA A 13 -5.90 7.44 7.04
C ALA A 13 -5.96 8.08 5.64
N GLU A 14 -6.74 9.17 5.50
CA GLU A 14 -7.03 9.78 4.20
C GLU A 14 -5.75 10.12 3.43
N LYS A 15 -4.72 10.58 4.15
CA LYS A 15 -3.37 10.79 3.66
C LYS A 15 -2.40 10.05 4.57
N TYR A 16 -1.53 9.25 3.97
CA TYR A 16 -0.43 8.56 4.62
C TYR A 16 0.83 8.73 3.78
N THR A 17 1.99 8.82 4.40
CA THR A 17 3.26 8.88 3.68
C THR A 17 4.03 7.61 3.92
N ILE A 18 4.43 6.92 2.85
CA ILE A 18 5.34 5.78 2.94
C ILE A 18 6.76 6.36 2.88
N ASP A 19 7.44 6.38 4.02
CA ASP A 19 8.73 7.06 4.21
C ASP A 19 9.81 6.23 4.92
N LYS A 20 9.46 5.08 5.52
CA LYS A 20 10.39 4.30 6.35
C LYS A 20 11.61 3.72 5.63
N CYS A 21 11.49 3.28 4.38
CA CYS A 21 12.58 2.53 3.71
C CYS A 21 13.25 3.30 2.55
N GLN A 22 12.90 4.58 2.38
CA GLN A 22 13.29 5.40 1.25
C GLN A 22 14.68 6.04 1.48
N LYS A 23 15.75 5.38 1.00
CA LYS A 23 17.13 5.90 1.09
C LYS A 23 17.58 6.71 -0.14
N LYS A 24 17.16 6.31 -1.34
CA LYS A 24 17.63 6.86 -2.63
C LYS A 24 16.55 7.57 -3.45
N LYS A 25 15.29 7.45 -3.04
CA LYS A 25 14.13 8.01 -3.74
C LYS A 25 13.30 8.82 -2.75
N PRO A 26 12.60 9.86 -3.19
CA PRO A 26 11.63 10.56 -2.36
C PRO A 26 10.59 9.62 -1.75
N VAL A 27 9.99 10.06 -0.64
CA VAL A 27 8.87 9.37 0.00
C VAL A 27 7.66 9.30 -0.92
N VAL A 28 6.78 8.33 -0.70
CA VAL A 28 5.59 8.13 -1.54
C VAL A 28 4.37 8.64 -0.78
N PRO A 29 3.71 9.72 -1.25
CA PRO A 29 2.40 10.08 -0.72
C PRO A 29 1.38 9.02 -1.13
N PHE A 30 0.59 8.56 -0.17
CA PHE A 30 -0.43 7.54 -0.34
C PHE A 30 -1.77 8.07 0.17
N ASN A 31 -2.84 7.76 -0.54
CA ASN A 31 -4.19 8.21 -0.20
C ASN A 31 -5.11 6.99 -0.11
N HIS A 32 -5.50 6.58 1.11
CA HIS A 32 -6.38 5.42 1.29
C HIS A 32 -7.73 5.65 0.62
N TYR A 33 -8.29 6.85 0.76
CA TYR A 33 -9.62 7.18 0.24
C TYR A 33 -9.73 7.00 -1.27
N GLN A 34 -8.70 7.38 -2.04
CA GLN A 34 -8.67 7.17 -3.48
C GLN A 34 -8.63 5.69 -3.86
N HIS A 35 -7.93 4.86 -3.09
CA HIS A 35 -7.83 3.43 -3.37
C HIS A 35 -9.09 2.67 -2.94
N GLN A 36 -9.73 3.08 -1.84
CA GLN A 36 -10.99 2.50 -1.36
C GLN A 36 -12.17 2.77 -2.31
N LYS A 37 -12.10 3.82 -3.14
CA LYS A 37 -13.10 4.12 -4.16
C LYS A 37 -13.02 3.22 -5.40
N ILE A 38 -11.93 2.47 -5.56
CA ILE A 38 -11.78 1.57 -6.70
C ILE A 38 -12.70 0.38 -6.48
N GLN A 39 -13.65 0.17 -7.39
CA GLN A 39 -14.58 -0.95 -7.31
C GLN A 39 -13.82 -2.28 -7.22
N GLY A 40 -14.21 -3.10 -6.24
CA GLY A 40 -13.59 -4.40 -5.97
C GLY A 40 -12.30 -4.36 -5.14
N VAL A 41 -11.78 -3.17 -4.79
CA VAL A 41 -10.66 -3.05 -3.85
C VAL A 41 -11.21 -3.02 -2.42
N THR A 42 -10.85 -4.05 -1.64
CA THR A 42 -11.18 -4.15 -0.21
C THR A 42 -9.94 -3.85 0.64
N CYS A 43 -10.11 -3.72 1.96
CA CYS A 43 -9.00 -3.53 2.89
C CYS A 43 -7.95 -4.65 2.78
N LYS A 44 -8.41 -5.90 2.56
CA LYS A 44 -7.58 -7.09 2.34
C LYS A 44 -6.78 -7.06 1.03
N ALA A 45 -7.12 -6.21 0.06
CA ALA A 45 -6.35 -6.07 -1.17
C ALA A 45 -4.93 -5.52 -0.93
N CYS A 46 -4.71 -4.82 0.18
CA CYS A 46 -3.39 -4.33 0.59
C CYS A 46 -2.98 -4.87 1.96
N HIS A 47 -3.90 -4.91 2.92
CA HIS A 47 -3.68 -5.52 4.23
C HIS A 47 -4.02 -7.01 4.16
N HIS A 48 -3.24 -7.76 3.39
CA HIS A 48 -3.56 -9.14 3.01
C HIS A 48 -3.59 -10.14 4.19
N GLU A 49 -3.01 -9.79 5.33
CA GLU A 49 -3.08 -10.57 6.58
C GLU A 49 -4.03 -9.97 7.62
N MET A 50 -4.93 -9.06 7.23
CA MET A 50 -5.88 -8.51 8.19
C MET A 50 -7.06 -9.46 8.43
N GLU A 51 -7.46 -9.55 9.69
CA GLU A 51 -8.74 -10.11 10.07
C GLU A 51 -9.87 -9.11 9.79
N GLU A 52 -11.04 -9.62 9.37
CA GLU A 52 -12.21 -8.78 9.14
C GLU A 52 -12.68 -8.10 10.44
N GLY A 53 -13.05 -6.83 10.33
CA GLY A 53 -13.47 -6.02 11.48
C GLY A 53 -12.34 -5.56 12.41
N LYS A 54 -11.07 -5.92 12.15
CA LYS A 54 -9.93 -5.45 12.92
C LYS A 54 -9.17 -4.33 12.21
N THR A 55 -8.56 -3.45 13.00
CA THR A 55 -7.64 -2.44 12.48
C THR A 55 -6.40 -3.13 11.88
N PRO A 56 -6.03 -2.82 10.63
CA PRO A 56 -4.86 -3.41 10.02
C PRO A 56 -3.55 -3.01 10.70
N LYS A 57 -2.60 -3.94 10.71
CA LYS A 57 -1.22 -3.70 11.14
C LYS A 57 -0.42 -2.94 10.08
N SER A 58 0.68 -2.33 10.51
CA SER A 58 1.60 -1.67 9.58
C SER A 58 2.28 -2.70 8.69
N CYS A 59 2.44 -2.39 7.38
CA CYS A 59 3.19 -3.25 6.45
C CYS A 59 4.58 -3.59 6.98
N PHE A 60 5.21 -2.65 7.69
CA PHE A 60 6.58 -2.74 8.17
C PHE A 60 6.78 -3.65 9.39
N GLU A 61 5.70 -4.17 9.98
CA GLU A 61 5.81 -5.20 11.02
C GLU A 61 6.35 -6.51 10.44
N CYS A 62 5.94 -6.86 9.21
CA CYS A 62 6.44 -8.04 8.50
C CYS A 62 7.41 -7.67 7.38
N HIS A 63 7.09 -6.65 6.58
CA HIS A 63 7.90 -6.20 5.44
C HIS A 63 8.95 -5.18 5.89
N GLN A 64 10.04 -5.67 6.47
CA GLN A 64 11.12 -4.82 7.00
C GLN A 64 11.93 -4.13 5.90
N CYS A 65 12.67 -3.07 6.26
CA CYS A 65 13.59 -2.37 5.36
C CYS A 65 14.92 -3.13 5.17
N LYS A 66 14.86 -4.40 4.76
CA LYS A 66 16.06 -5.21 4.45
C LYS A 66 16.68 -4.79 3.11
N LYS A 67 17.98 -5.05 2.91
CA LYS A 67 18.75 -4.62 1.73
C LYS A 67 18.46 -5.51 0.50
N GLY A 68 17.22 -5.52 0.00
CA GLY A 68 16.92 -6.18 -1.28
C GLY A 68 17.26 -7.67 -1.33
N GLU A 69 17.28 -8.32 -0.17
CA GLU A 69 17.51 -9.74 -0.03
C GLU A 69 16.24 -10.46 -0.49
N ALA A 70 16.40 -11.51 -1.28
CA ALA A 70 15.29 -12.40 -1.55
C ALA A 70 14.81 -12.98 -0.21
N PRO A 71 13.52 -12.95 0.11
CA PRO A 71 13.03 -13.54 1.35
C PRO A 71 13.41 -15.02 1.38
N ALA A 72 13.83 -15.52 2.54
CA ALA A 72 13.92 -16.96 2.72
C ALA A 72 12.54 -17.60 2.50
N LYS A 73 12.50 -18.90 2.18
CA LYS A 73 11.24 -19.60 1.93
C LYS A 73 10.35 -19.51 3.19
N GLY A 74 9.19 -18.88 3.05
CA GLY A 74 8.24 -18.64 4.14
C GLY A 74 8.37 -17.28 4.82
N GLU A 75 9.32 -16.44 4.43
CA GLU A 75 9.46 -15.07 4.96
C GLU A 75 8.74 -14.03 4.12
N ALA A 76 8.32 -12.95 4.78
CA ALA A 76 7.82 -11.78 4.09
C ALA A 76 8.94 -11.11 3.28
N PRO A 77 8.70 -10.74 2.00
CA PRO A 77 9.65 -9.95 1.23
C PRO A 77 9.91 -8.59 1.90
N ASP A 78 11.06 -7.98 1.63
CA ASP A 78 11.32 -6.63 2.10
C ASP A 78 10.28 -5.62 1.57
N ALA A 79 10.15 -4.49 2.28
CA ALA A 79 9.19 -3.44 1.94
C ALA A 79 9.27 -2.97 0.48
N LYS A 80 10.49 -2.84 -0.07
CA LYS A 80 10.68 -2.39 -1.45
C LYS A 80 10.06 -3.42 -2.40
N ILE A 81 10.34 -4.71 -2.23
CA ILE A 81 9.74 -5.75 -3.07
C ILE A 81 8.22 -5.77 -2.91
N ALA A 82 7.71 -5.73 -1.66
CA ALA A 82 6.29 -5.75 -1.36
C ALA A 82 5.53 -4.60 -2.07
N PHE A 83 5.99 -3.36 -1.94
CA PHE A 83 5.33 -2.21 -2.56
C PHE A 83 5.44 -2.22 -4.09
N HIS A 84 6.58 -2.60 -4.66
CA HIS A 84 6.70 -2.66 -6.13
C HIS A 84 5.90 -3.81 -6.74
N LYS A 85 5.71 -4.92 -6.02
CA LYS A 85 4.84 -6.01 -6.46
C LYS A 85 3.37 -5.63 -6.33
N ASN A 86 2.95 -5.07 -5.19
CA ASN A 86 1.55 -4.77 -4.93
C ASN A 86 1.10 -3.47 -5.63
N CYS A 87 1.69 -2.32 -5.28
CA CYS A 87 1.26 -1.02 -5.77
C CYS A 87 1.48 -0.88 -7.29
N LYS A 88 2.72 -1.05 -7.75
CA LYS A 88 3.04 -0.93 -9.19
C LYS A 88 2.42 -2.08 -9.99
N GLY A 89 2.36 -3.30 -9.44
CA GLY A 89 1.75 -4.45 -10.12
C GLY A 89 0.26 -4.22 -10.39
N CYS A 90 -0.51 -3.80 -9.38
CA CYS A 90 -1.91 -3.43 -9.55
C CYS A 90 -2.06 -2.30 -10.59
N HIS A 91 -1.25 -1.24 -10.49
CA HIS A 91 -1.34 -0.12 -11.43
C HIS A 91 -1.07 -0.54 -12.88
N VAL A 92 -0.03 -1.36 -13.09
CA VAL A 92 0.33 -1.88 -14.42
C VAL A 92 -0.76 -2.80 -14.96
N LYS A 93 -1.34 -3.67 -14.12
CA LYS A 93 -2.44 -4.55 -14.52
C LYS A 93 -3.65 -3.73 -14.98
N MET A 94 -4.12 -2.80 -14.15
CA MET A 94 -5.25 -1.93 -14.51
C MET A 94 -4.96 -1.11 -15.78
N LYS A 95 -3.72 -0.60 -15.95
CA LYS A 95 -3.32 0.12 -17.15
C LYS A 95 -3.43 -0.76 -18.41
N LYS A 96 -2.99 -2.01 -18.32
CA LYS A 96 -3.08 -2.98 -19.44
C LYS A 96 -4.54 -3.32 -19.78
N GLU A 97 -5.41 -3.32 -18.78
CA GLU A 97 -6.86 -3.52 -18.94
C GLU A 97 -7.59 -2.25 -19.45
N GLY A 98 -6.87 -1.16 -19.76
CA GLY A 98 -7.47 0.11 -20.20
C GLY A 98 -8.24 0.87 -19.11
N LYS A 99 -8.09 0.47 -17.83
CA LYS A 99 -8.77 1.09 -16.69
C LYS A 99 -8.01 2.31 -16.17
N LYS A 100 -8.74 3.28 -15.64
CA LYS A 100 -8.16 4.39 -14.89
C LYS A 100 -7.39 3.85 -13.68
N THR A 101 -6.16 4.30 -13.51
CA THR A 101 -5.23 3.76 -12.51
C THR A 101 -4.20 4.79 -12.07
N GLY A 102 -3.48 4.48 -11.00
CA GLY A 102 -2.39 5.30 -10.48
C GLY A 102 -1.11 5.24 -11.33
N PRO A 103 -0.04 5.90 -10.87
CA PRO A 103 1.20 6.00 -11.63
C PRO A 103 1.93 4.65 -11.79
N THR A 104 2.50 4.41 -12.97
CA THR A 104 3.35 3.23 -13.26
C THR A 104 4.84 3.56 -13.40
N SER A 105 5.18 4.86 -13.50
CA SER A 105 6.55 5.36 -13.65
C SER A 105 7.16 5.74 -12.30
N CYS A 106 8.45 5.47 -12.12
CA CYS A 106 9.18 5.66 -10.86
C CYS A 106 9.02 7.07 -10.28
N VAL A 107 9.16 8.12 -11.10
CA VAL A 107 9.13 9.54 -10.67
C VAL A 107 7.74 10.05 -10.31
N LYS A 108 6.68 9.39 -10.79
CA LYS A 108 5.30 9.76 -10.43
C LYS A 108 4.87 9.12 -9.12
N CYS A 109 5.42 7.96 -8.78
CA CYS A 109 5.25 7.36 -7.45
C CYS A 109 6.17 8.02 -6.42
N HIS A 110 7.41 8.32 -6.81
CA HIS A 110 8.41 9.01 -5.99
C HIS A 110 8.62 10.45 -6.51
N PRO A 111 7.63 11.34 -6.33
CA PRO A 111 7.74 12.71 -6.81
C PRO A 111 8.94 13.39 -6.16
N LYS A 112 9.72 14.13 -6.97
CA LYS A 112 10.71 15.04 -6.40
C LYS A 112 9.97 16.02 -5.48
N LYS A 113 10.58 16.31 -4.33
CA LYS A 113 10.12 17.41 -3.49
C LYS A 113 10.22 18.72 -4.27
#